data_AF-A0A8W7PWG9-F1
#
_entry.id   AF-A0A8W7PWG9-F1
#
_cell.length_a   1.000
_cell.length_b   1.000
_cell.length_c   1.000
_cell.angle_alpha   90.00
_cell.angle_beta   90.00
_cell.angle_gamma   90.00
#
_symmetry.space_group_name_H-M   'P 1'
#
loop_
_entity.id
_entity.type
_entity.pdbx_description
1 polymer ?
#
loop_
_entity_poly.entity_id
_entity_poly.type
_entity_poly.pdbx_seq_one_letter_code
_entity_poly.pdbx_strand_id
1 'polypeptide(L)'
;MTTIVAVRKGNQIAIAADSQTTFGDDQKLLAGYDCFHNKIFQHGDSYLAISGSAAHDLVLQGALKELKKKDLTSRKGIFDTFRKLHPKLKDGFYLRPEEDEEDPYESSQMMVVIANAHGIFGVYPMREIYQFSRFWAIGSGRKFAMGAMFAAYEQDLSAQEIAEIGVRAGCDSGRGRRQGKNSMSQHDTLQRFLFDGAPVRGALVRLDGAWQQVLARRAYPAALKTILGEMMAAAELMAANLKFEGAMILQLHGSGPLRLAVVECNHDRTVRATAKWDGDLADNAPVLDLLGGSGQFVITLEPRHDKSQTWQGIVALEGDSIGPDAGELHA
;
A
#
# COMPACT_ATOMS: atom_id res chain seq x y z
N MET A 1 -6.54 -3.77 -9.31
CA MET A 1 -7.25 -3.71 -8.01
C MET A 1 -8.30 -4.81 -8.02
N THR A 2 -8.48 -5.53 -6.91
CA THR A 2 -9.55 -6.54 -6.80
C THR A 2 -10.32 -6.34 -5.50
N THR A 3 -11.65 -6.40 -5.58
CA THR A 3 -12.56 -6.45 -4.43
C THR A 3 -13.52 -7.59 -4.65
N ILE A 4 -13.49 -8.58 -3.76
CA ILE A 4 -14.42 -9.70 -3.75
C ILE A 4 -15.04 -9.75 -2.38
N VAL A 5 -16.36 -9.92 -2.31
CA VAL A 5 -17.11 -10.00 -1.07
C VAL A 5 -18.07 -11.20 -1.11
N ALA A 6 -18.34 -11.76 0.05
CA ALA A 6 -19.48 -12.66 0.24
C ALA A 6 -20.26 -12.25 1.49
N VAL A 7 -21.59 -12.34 1.39
CA VAL A 7 -22.54 -11.92 2.43
C VAL A 7 -23.53 -13.04 2.65
N ARG A 8 -23.82 -13.33 3.91
CA ARG A 8 -24.90 -14.18 4.39
C ARG A 8 -25.79 -13.35 5.28
N LYS A 9 -27.08 -13.28 4.97
CA LYS A 9 -28.07 -12.60 5.80
C LYS A 9 -29.41 -13.32 5.71
N GLY A 10 -29.96 -13.72 6.86
CA GLY A 10 -31.12 -14.62 6.90
C GLY A 10 -30.88 -15.88 6.07
N ASN A 11 -31.79 -16.16 5.14
CA ASN A 11 -31.73 -17.29 4.22
C ASN A 11 -31.06 -16.97 2.87
N GLN A 12 -30.42 -15.80 2.75
CA GLN A 12 -29.76 -15.36 1.53
C GLN A 12 -28.25 -15.42 1.66
N ILE A 13 -27.60 -15.83 0.57
CA ILE A 13 -26.17 -15.77 0.37
C ILE A 13 -25.91 -15.05 -0.96
N ALA A 14 -25.01 -14.09 -0.94
CA ALA A 14 -24.56 -13.36 -2.12
C ALA A 14 -23.03 -13.36 -2.18
N ILE A 15 -22.50 -13.41 -3.40
CA ILE A 15 -21.09 -13.18 -3.71
C ILE A 15 -21.03 -12.11 -4.78
N ALA A 16 -20.12 -11.15 -4.64
CA ALA A 16 -19.94 -10.08 -5.60
C ALA A 16 -18.45 -9.78 -5.76
N ALA A 17 -18.07 -9.34 -6.96
CA ALA A 17 -16.70 -8.98 -7.29
C ALA A 17 -16.68 -7.78 -8.23
N ASP A 18 -15.59 -7.02 -8.21
CA ASP A 18 -15.31 -6.06 -9.28
C ASP A 18 -14.92 -6.77 -10.59
N SER A 19 -14.80 -6.00 -11.66
CA SER A 19 -14.54 -6.51 -13.01
C SER A 19 -13.30 -5.91 -13.68
N GLN A 20 -12.41 -5.28 -12.92
CA GLN A 20 -11.20 -4.66 -13.47
C GLN A 20 -10.00 -5.61 -13.35
N THR A 21 -9.36 -5.93 -14.46
CA THR A 21 -8.07 -6.64 -14.47
C THR A 21 -6.92 -5.63 -14.45
N THR A 22 -5.78 -5.99 -13.86
CA THR A 22 -4.59 -5.12 -13.81
C THR A 22 -3.37 -5.91 -14.23
N PHE A 23 -2.58 -5.36 -15.14
CA PHE A 23 -1.31 -5.91 -15.59
C PHE A 23 -0.20 -5.02 -15.03
N GLY A 24 0.57 -5.55 -14.08
CA GLY A 24 1.52 -4.72 -13.33
C GLY A 24 0.82 -3.62 -12.51
N ASP A 25 1.49 -2.49 -12.34
CA ASP A 25 1.00 -1.37 -11.53
C ASP A 25 0.30 -0.27 -12.36
N ASP A 26 0.48 -0.27 -13.68
CA ASP A 26 0.19 0.86 -14.57
C ASP A 26 -0.90 0.57 -15.61
N GLN A 27 -1.16 -0.69 -15.95
CA GLN A 27 -2.17 -1.03 -16.96
C GLN A 27 -3.43 -1.63 -16.34
N LYS A 28 -4.57 -0.99 -16.63
CA LYS A 28 -5.90 -1.45 -16.21
C LYS A 28 -6.71 -1.87 -17.43
N LEU A 29 -7.27 -3.06 -17.37
CA LEU A 29 -8.24 -3.54 -18.36
C LEU A 29 -9.62 -3.46 -17.74
N LEU A 30 -10.43 -2.51 -18.23
CA LEU A 30 -11.81 -2.33 -17.80
C LEU A 30 -12.72 -3.36 -18.48
N ALA A 31 -13.84 -3.69 -17.83
CA ALA A 31 -14.80 -4.67 -18.34
C ALA A 31 -15.31 -4.41 -19.75
N GLY A 32 -15.41 -3.15 -20.18
CA GLY A 32 -15.82 -2.80 -21.55
C GLY A 32 -14.84 -3.26 -22.64
N TYR A 33 -13.62 -3.64 -22.27
CA TYR A 33 -12.57 -4.11 -23.18
C TYR A 33 -12.22 -5.60 -22.97
N ASP A 34 -12.82 -6.27 -21.98
CA ASP A 34 -12.51 -7.65 -21.63
C ASP A 34 -13.75 -8.53 -21.76
N CYS A 35 -13.73 -9.46 -22.72
CA CYS A 35 -14.82 -10.40 -22.94
C CYS A 35 -15.06 -11.34 -21.75
N PHE A 36 -14.08 -11.50 -20.86
CA PHE A 36 -14.11 -12.41 -19.71
C PHE A 36 -13.83 -11.67 -18.40
N HIS A 37 -14.36 -10.46 -18.27
CA HIS A 37 -14.16 -9.59 -17.11
C HIS A 37 -14.78 -10.10 -15.78
N ASN A 38 -15.53 -11.20 -15.80
CA ASN A 38 -16.19 -11.72 -14.61
C ASN A 38 -15.21 -12.53 -13.75
N LYS A 39 -14.97 -12.07 -12.53
CA LYS A 39 -14.07 -12.72 -11.55
C LYS A 39 -14.75 -13.81 -10.72
N ILE A 40 -16.06 -14.02 -10.92
CA ILE A 40 -16.83 -15.08 -10.26
C ILE A 40 -17.09 -16.17 -11.28
N PHE A 41 -16.65 -17.39 -10.97
CA PHE A 41 -16.97 -18.57 -11.76
C PHE A 41 -17.77 -19.57 -10.94
N GLN A 42 -18.58 -20.37 -11.63
CA GLN A 42 -19.37 -21.43 -11.01
C GLN A 42 -18.65 -22.77 -11.10
N HIS A 43 -18.72 -23.54 -10.02
CA HIS A 43 -18.24 -24.92 -9.97
C HIS A 43 -19.23 -25.81 -9.20
N GLY A 44 -20.05 -26.56 -9.93
CA GLY A 44 -21.21 -27.25 -9.36
C GLY A 44 -22.18 -26.25 -8.75
N ASP A 45 -22.59 -26.48 -7.50
CA ASP A 45 -23.50 -25.59 -6.76
C ASP A 45 -22.78 -24.48 -5.97
N SER A 46 -21.47 -24.29 -6.23
CA SER A 46 -20.67 -23.26 -5.58
C SER A 46 -20.25 -22.17 -6.56
N TYR A 47 -20.27 -20.94 -6.09
CA TYR A 47 -19.65 -19.79 -6.74
C TYR A 47 -18.33 -19.49 -6.05
N LEU A 48 -17.29 -19.29 -6.85
CA LEU A 48 -15.95 -19.03 -6.38
C LEU A 48 -15.44 -17.73 -7.01
N ALA A 49 -14.66 -16.99 -6.23
CA ALA A 49 -13.93 -15.84 -6.73
C ALA A 49 -12.56 -15.79 -6.05
N ILE A 50 -11.55 -15.39 -6.83
CA ILE A 50 -10.15 -15.46 -6.42
C ILE A 50 -9.48 -14.09 -6.55
N SER A 51 -8.66 -13.74 -5.56
CA SER A 51 -7.80 -12.55 -5.63
C SER A 51 -6.33 -12.94 -5.83
N GLY A 52 -5.55 -12.04 -6.41
CA GLY A 52 -4.14 -12.27 -6.76
C GLY A 52 -3.92 -12.06 -8.26
N SER A 53 -2.96 -12.80 -8.82
CA SER A 53 -2.67 -12.80 -10.26
C SER A 53 -3.92 -13.14 -11.08
N ALA A 54 -4.10 -12.48 -12.22
CA ALA A 54 -5.19 -12.78 -13.16
C ALA A 54 -5.15 -14.24 -13.66
N ALA A 55 -3.96 -14.85 -13.70
CA ALA A 55 -3.80 -16.26 -14.08
C ALA A 55 -4.46 -17.22 -13.08
N HIS A 56 -4.62 -16.83 -11.81
CA HIS A 56 -5.14 -17.71 -10.77
C HIS A 56 -6.57 -18.18 -11.05
N ASP A 57 -7.37 -17.39 -11.77
CA ASP A 57 -8.74 -17.77 -12.13
C ASP A 57 -8.76 -19.04 -13.00
N LEU A 58 -8.11 -18.99 -14.16
CA LEU A 58 -8.05 -20.14 -15.08
C LEU A 58 -7.28 -21.33 -14.48
N VAL A 59 -6.23 -21.07 -13.71
CA VAL A 59 -5.46 -22.11 -13.00
C VAL A 59 -6.33 -22.84 -12.00
N LEU A 60 -7.09 -22.13 -11.15
CA LEU A 60 -7.96 -22.75 -10.17
C LEU A 60 -9.09 -23.53 -10.85
N GLN A 61 -9.70 -22.97 -11.90
CA GLN A 61 -10.73 -23.64 -12.69
C GLN A 61 -10.20 -24.94 -13.32
N GLY A 62 -8.99 -24.92 -13.89
CA GLY A 62 -8.32 -26.09 -14.44
C GLY A 62 -8.04 -27.15 -13.36
N ALA A 63 -7.40 -26.75 -12.27
CA ALA A 63 -7.02 -27.66 -11.19
C ALA A 63 -8.24 -28.32 -10.52
N LEU A 64 -9.35 -27.58 -10.34
CA LEU A 64 -10.60 -28.11 -9.80
C LEU A 64 -11.28 -29.13 -10.74
N LYS A 65 -11.10 -29.00 -12.06
CA LYS A 65 -11.61 -29.98 -13.04
C LYS A 65 -10.88 -31.30 -12.96
N GLU A 66 -9.58 -31.29 -12.66
CA GLU A 66 -8.79 -32.53 -12.54
C GLU A 66 -9.09 -33.35 -11.28
N LEU A 67 -9.69 -32.74 -10.26
CA LEU A 67 -10.07 -33.44 -9.04
C LEU A 67 -11.36 -34.24 -9.22
N LYS A 68 -11.24 -35.57 -9.14
CA LYS A 68 -12.37 -36.52 -9.15
C LYS A 68 -13.33 -36.32 -7.96
N LYS A 69 -12.78 -36.04 -6.78
CA LYS A 69 -13.55 -35.81 -5.53
C LYS A 69 -13.16 -34.47 -4.93
N LYS A 70 -14.17 -33.64 -4.71
CA LYS A 70 -14.08 -32.30 -4.12
C LYS A 70 -15.32 -32.06 -3.28
N ASP A 71 -15.11 -31.42 -2.15
CA ASP A 71 -16.17 -31.01 -1.24
C ASP A 71 -15.94 -29.53 -0.93
N LEU A 72 -16.87 -28.69 -1.38
CA LEU A 72 -16.85 -27.25 -1.13
C LEU A 72 -17.91 -26.82 -0.11
N THR A 73 -18.55 -27.78 0.57
CA THR A 73 -19.73 -27.55 1.41
C THR A 73 -19.40 -27.35 2.90
N SER A 74 -18.20 -27.76 3.33
CA SER A 74 -17.80 -27.73 4.73
C SER A 74 -16.34 -27.28 4.89
N ARG A 75 -16.01 -26.72 6.06
CA ARG A 75 -14.63 -26.29 6.36
C ARG A 75 -13.61 -27.41 6.14
N LYS A 76 -13.92 -28.63 6.62
CA LYS A 76 -13.06 -29.81 6.48
C LYS A 76 -12.99 -30.28 5.01
N GLY A 77 -14.11 -30.31 4.32
CA GLY A 77 -14.17 -30.69 2.90
C GLY A 77 -13.35 -29.76 2.02
N ILE A 78 -13.47 -28.45 2.25
CA ILE A 78 -12.72 -27.43 1.52
C ILE A 78 -11.23 -27.60 1.81
N PHE A 79 -10.84 -27.77 3.07
CA PHE A 79 -9.44 -28.03 3.43
C PHE A 79 -8.89 -29.25 2.68
N ASP A 80 -9.61 -30.38 2.73
CA ASP A 80 -9.19 -31.60 2.04
C ASP A 80 -9.11 -31.45 0.52
N THR A 81 -9.99 -30.62 -0.06
CA THR A 81 -9.98 -30.28 -1.49
C THR A 81 -8.74 -29.46 -1.83
N PHE A 82 -8.47 -28.37 -1.10
CA PHE A 82 -7.33 -27.49 -1.37
C PHE A 82 -5.98 -28.14 -1.03
N ARG A 83 -5.92 -29.01 -0.02
CA ARG A 83 -4.75 -29.85 0.26
C ARG A 83 -4.42 -30.79 -0.91
N LYS A 84 -5.43 -31.34 -1.60
CA LYS A 84 -5.25 -32.19 -2.80
C LYS A 84 -4.97 -31.38 -4.07
N LEU A 85 -5.46 -30.14 -4.14
CA LEU A 85 -5.13 -29.22 -5.24
C LEU A 85 -3.67 -28.81 -5.21
N HIS A 86 -3.11 -28.56 -4.02
CA HIS A 86 -1.81 -27.93 -3.92
C HIS A 86 -0.67 -28.64 -4.68
N PRO A 87 -0.47 -29.97 -4.59
CA PRO A 87 0.52 -30.66 -5.42
C PRO A 87 0.26 -30.50 -6.93
N LYS A 88 -1.00 -30.50 -7.36
CA LYS A 88 -1.37 -30.30 -8.76
C LYS A 88 -1.07 -28.89 -9.24
N LEU A 89 -1.25 -27.89 -8.37
CA LEU A 89 -0.89 -26.50 -8.67
C LEU A 89 0.62 -26.38 -8.90
N LYS A 90 1.44 -27.06 -8.10
CA LYS A 90 2.90 -27.10 -8.29
C LYS A 90 3.29 -27.84 -9.57
N ASP A 91 2.82 -29.06 -9.74
CA ASP A 91 3.31 -29.95 -10.81
C ASP A 91 2.70 -29.62 -12.18
N GLY A 92 1.41 -29.30 -12.22
CA GLY A 92 0.65 -29.08 -13.46
C GLY A 92 0.51 -27.62 -13.86
N PHE A 93 0.62 -26.69 -12.91
CA PHE A 93 0.45 -25.25 -13.14
C PHE A 93 1.67 -24.41 -12.73
N TYR A 94 2.79 -25.06 -12.40
CA TYR A 94 4.08 -24.42 -12.10
C TYR A 94 4.01 -23.38 -10.97
N LEU A 95 3.12 -23.62 -10.00
CA LEU A 95 3.02 -22.77 -8.81
C LEU A 95 4.34 -22.80 -8.04
N ARG A 96 4.84 -21.61 -7.71
CA ARG A 96 5.97 -21.36 -6.82
C ARG A 96 5.44 -21.15 -5.39
N PRO A 97 5.71 -22.09 -4.47
CA PRO A 97 5.11 -22.07 -3.14
C PRO A 97 5.88 -21.21 -2.13
N GLU A 98 7.01 -20.62 -2.51
CA GLU A 98 7.89 -19.89 -1.60
C GLU A 98 7.19 -18.65 -1.01
N GLU A 99 7.18 -18.55 0.32
CA GLU A 99 6.90 -17.36 1.13
C GLU A 99 8.03 -17.17 2.16
N ASP A 100 7.77 -16.64 3.35
CA ASP A 100 8.81 -16.40 4.35
C ASP A 100 9.38 -17.73 4.85
N GLU A 101 10.70 -17.82 5.10
CA GLU A 101 11.35 -19.07 5.56
C GLU A 101 10.81 -19.56 6.92
N GLU A 102 10.16 -18.68 7.68
CA GLU A 102 9.53 -18.97 8.96
C GLU A 102 8.11 -19.56 8.83
N ASP A 103 7.55 -19.61 7.63
CA ASP A 103 6.19 -20.11 7.42
C ASP A 103 6.09 -21.63 7.67
N PRO A 104 5.11 -22.08 8.47
CA PRO A 104 5.01 -23.49 8.84
C PRO A 104 4.51 -24.40 7.71
N TYR A 105 4.00 -23.84 6.60
CA TYR A 105 3.40 -24.59 5.50
C TYR A 105 3.70 -23.95 4.14
N GLU A 106 3.71 -24.75 3.07
CA GLU A 106 3.85 -24.23 1.70
C GLU A 106 2.63 -23.42 1.27
N SER A 107 2.85 -22.24 0.68
CA SER A 107 1.79 -21.36 0.20
C SER A 107 1.20 -21.80 -1.12
N SER A 108 -0.13 -21.66 -1.25
CA SER A 108 -0.85 -21.80 -2.51
C SER A 108 -0.93 -20.49 -3.30
N GLN A 109 -0.41 -19.36 -2.76
CA GLN A 109 -0.46 -18.01 -3.34
C GLN A 109 -1.88 -17.51 -3.68
N MET A 110 -2.92 -18.17 -3.15
CA MET A 110 -4.31 -17.94 -3.50
C MET A 110 -5.11 -17.50 -2.28
N MET A 111 -5.92 -16.46 -2.46
CA MET A 111 -7.02 -16.13 -1.57
C MET A 111 -8.33 -16.30 -2.32
N VAL A 112 -9.20 -17.18 -1.82
CA VAL A 112 -10.45 -17.57 -2.49
C VAL A 112 -11.63 -17.33 -1.56
N VAL A 113 -12.72 -16.81 -2.10
CA VAL A 113 -14.03 -16.80 -1.44
C VAL A 113 -14.93 -17.80 -2.15
N ILE A 114 -15.65 -18.61 -1.36
CA ILE A 114 -16.58 -19.62 -1.84
C ILE A 114 -17.95 -19.33 -1.24
N ALA A 115 -19.00 -19.32 -2.06
CA ALA A 115 -20.38 -19.15 -1.64
C ALA A 115 -21.25 -20.28 -2.21
N ASN A 116 -21.99 -20.96 -1.34
CA ASN A 116 -22.99 -21.97 -1.72
C ASN A 116 -24.06 -22.08 -0.63
N ALA A 117 -25.04 -22.98 -0.83
CA ALA A 117 -26.15 -23.17 0.11
C ALA A 117 -25.73 -23.51 1.56
N HIS A 118 -24.51 -24.02 1.78
CA HIS A 118 -24.00 -24.40 3.10
C HIS A 118 -23.31 -23.25 3.83
N GLY A 119 -22.99 -22.16 3.14
CA GLY A 119 -22.41 -20.97 3.73
C GLY A 119 -21.46 -20.21 2.82
N ILE A 120 -20.77 -19.26 3.44
CA ILE A 120 -19.70 -18.47 2.83
C ILE A 120 -18.38 -18.84 3.50
N PHE A 121 -17.37 -19.11 2.70
CA PHE A 121 -16.08 -19.62 3.15
C PHE A 121 -14.93 -18.82 2.55
N GLY A 122 -13.82 -18.74 3.28
CA GLY A 122 -12.56 -18.15 2.83
C GLY A 122 -11.47 -19.21 2.86
N VAL A 123 -10.65 -19.24 1.81
CA VAL A 123 -9.43 -20.05 1.70
C VAL A 123 -8.25 -19.10 1.60
N TYR A 124 -7.27 -19.26 2.47
CA TYR A 124 -6.06 -18.44 2.54
C TYR A 124 -4.83 -19.20 2.00
N PRO A 125 -3.70 -18.50 1.74
CA PRO A 125 -2.57 -19.08 1.02
C PRO A 125 -2.01 -20.35 1.68
N MET A 126 -1.99 -20.45 3.00
CA MET A 126 -1.53 -21.65 3.74
C MET A 126 -2.63 -22.71 3.91
N ARG A 127 -3.72 -22.59 3.16
CA ARG A 127 -4.93 -23.43 3.16
C ARG A 127 -5.73 -23.33 4.47
N GLU A 128 -5.65 -22.21 5.16
CA GLU A 128 -6.52 -21.91 6.28
C GLU A 128 -7.94 -21.68 5.77
N ILE A 129 -8.89 -22.42 6.34
CA ILE A 129 -10.28 -22.37 5.93
C ILE A 129 -11.13 -21.74 7.03
N TYR A 130 -11.82 -20.67 6.69
CA TYR A 130 -12.76 -19.98 7.56
C TYR A 130 -14.17 -20.08 6.99
N GLN A 131 -15.16 -20.21 7.87
CA GLN A 131 -16.57 -20.07 7.53
C GLN A 131 -17.08 -18.80 8.21
N PHE A 132 -17.71 -17.91 7.45
CA PHE A 132 -18.16 -16.62 7.97
C PHE A 132 -19.66 -16.64 8.25
N SER A 133 -20.06 -16.04 9.38
CA SER A 133 -21.46 -15.97 9.81
C SER A 133 -22.23 -14.83 9.16
N ARG A 134 -21.55 -13.73 8.81
CA ARG A 134 -22.17 -12.49 8.31
C ARG A 134 -21.68 -12.10 6.93
N PHE A 135 -20.45 -11.63 6.82
CA PHE A 135 -19.85 -11.22 5.56
C PHE A 135 -18.33 -11.23 5.66
N TRP A 136 -17.68 -11.24 4.50
CA TRP A 136 -16.23 -11.12 4.41
C TRP A 136 -15.80 -10.54 3.08
N ALA A 137 -14.57 -10.04 3.01
CA ALA A 137 -13.99 -9.49 1.79
C ALA A 137 -12.51 -9.85 1.63
N ILE A 138 -12.08 -10.07 0.39
CA ILE A 138 -10.68 -10.29 0.00
C ILE A 138 -10.28 -9.32 -1.13
N GLY A 139 -8.98 -9.31 -1.47
CA GLY A 139 -8.39 -8.40 -2.45
C GLY A 139 -7.92 -7.07 -1.84
N SER A 140 -7.44 -6.15 -2.69
CA SER A 140 -6.87 -4.88 -2.25
C SER A 140 -7.92 -3.86 -1.79
N GLY A 141 -9.17 -3.94 -2.27
CA GLY A 141 -10.27 -3.08 -1.81
C GLY A 141 -10.98 -3.55 -0.54
N ARG A 142 -10.55 -4.68 0.05
CA ARG A 142 -11.29 -5.36 1.13
C ARG A 142 -11.57 -4.49 2.36
N LYS A 143 -10.65 -3.60 2.77
CA LYS A 143 -10.82 -2.79 3.99
C LYS A 143 -12.02 -1.85 3.87
N PHE A 144 -12.20 -1.25 2.69
CA PHE A 144 -13.33 -0.36 2.40
C PHE A 144 -14.63 -1.15 2.29
N ALA A 145 -14.59 -2.29 1.59
CA ALA A 145 -15.74 -3.19 1.50
C ALA A 145 -16.21 -3.67 2.88
N MET A 146 -15.28 -4.05 3.76
CA MET A 146 -15.59 -4.48 5.13
C MET A 146 -16.27 -3.36 5.93
N GLY A 147 -15.76 -2.13 5.87
CA GLY A 147 -16.37 -0.98 6.56
C GLY A 147 -17.77 -0.66 6.04
N ALA A 148 -17.95 -0.67 4.72
CA ALA A 148 -19.24 -0.38 4.10
C ALA A 148 -20.29 -1.47 4.41
N MET A 149 -19.91 -2.75 4.30
CA MET A 149 -20.80 -3.86 4.67
C MET A 149 -21.12 -3.86 6.17
N PHE A 150 -20.15 -3.52 7.03
CA PHE A 150 -20.39 -3.38 8.47
C PHE A 150 -21.47 -2.34 8.77
N ALA A 151 -21.39 -1.16 8.15
CA ALA A 151 -22.40 -0.11 8.31
C ALA A 151 -23.78 -0.46 7.71
N ALA A 152 -23.80 -1.25 6.64
CA ALA A 152 -25.01 -1.64 5.93
C ALA A 152 -25.71 -2.88 6.53
N TYR A 153 -25.00 -3.74 7.26
CA TYR A 153 -25.50 -5.08 7.58
C TYR A 153 -26.77 -5.07 8.46
N GLU A 154 -26.85 -4.16 9.43
CA GLU A 154 -27.99 -4.05 10.35
C GLU A 154 -29.21 -3.34 9.73
N GLN A 155 -29.07 -2.76 8.54
CA GLN A 155 -30.17 -2.09 7.84
C GLN A 155 -31.12 -3.11 7.20
N ASP A 156 -32.31 -2.70 6.77
CA ASP A 156 -33.24 -3.57 6.04
C ASP A 156 -32.83 -3.71 4.57
N LEU A 157 -31.73 -4.45 4.35
CA LEU A 157 -31.12 -4.73 3.06
C LEU A 157 -30.91 -6.23 2.90
N SER A 158 -31.11 -6.74 1.68
CA SER A 158 -30.80 -8.10 1.28
C SER A 158 -29.29 -8.39 1.30
N ALA A 159 -28.92 -9.68 1.28
CA ALA A 159 -27.51 -10.06 1.18
C ALA A 159 -26.86 -9.52 -0.11
N GLN A 160 -27.61 -9.47 -1.21
CA GLN A 160 -27.15 -8.93 -2.49
C GLN A 160 -26.85 -7.43 -2.40
N GLU A 161 -27.77 -6.63 -1.86
CA GLU A 161 -27.58 -5.18 -1.74
C GLU A 161 -26.37 -4.84 -0.88
N ILE A 162 -26.17 -5.58 0.23
CA ILE A 162 -24.98 -5.41 1.09
C ILE A 162 -23.70 -5.78 0.31
N ALA A 163 -23.72 -6.86 -0.46
CA ALA A 163 -22.56 -7.26 -1.28
C ALA A 163 -22.22 -6.21 -2.34
N GLU A 164 -23.23 -5.63 -3.00
CA GLU A 164 -23.05 -4.54 -3.97
C GLU A 164 -22.46 -3.29 -3.31
N ILE A 165 -22.95 -2.92 -2.12
CA ILE A 165 -22.37 -1.81 -1.33
C ILE A 165 -20.89 -2.07 -1.04
N GLY A 166 -20.55 -3.29 -0.63
CA GLY A 166 -19.17 -3.69 -0.36
C GLY A 166 -18.26 -3.54 -1.58
N VAL A 167 -18.68 -4.07 -2.73
CA VAL A 167 -17.90 -3.97 -3.98
C VAL A 167 -17.79 -2.52 -4.44
N ARG A 168 -18.87 -1.73 -4.41
CA ARG A 168 -18.86 -0.31 -4.80
C ARG A 168 -17.89 0.49 -3.93
N ALA A 169 -17.92 0.32 -2.61
CA ALA A 169 -16.98 0.98 -1.71
C ALA A 169 -15.53 0.58 -2.00
N GLY A 170 -15.28 -0.71 -2.30
CA GLY A 170 -13.98 -1.17 -2.75
C GLY A 170 -13.54 -0.49 -4.05
N CYS A 171 -14.41 -0.42 -5.05
CA CYS A 171 -14.14 0.20 -6.35
C CYS A 171 -13.90 1.73 -6.26
N ASP A 172 -14.71 2.45 -5.49
CA ASP A 172 -14.63 3.92 -5.39
C ASP A 172 -13.33 4.37 -4.73
N SER A 173 -12.84 3.57 -3.78
CA SER A 173 -11.51 3.74 -3.17
C SER A 173 -10.37 3.60 -4.19
N GLY A 174 -10.62 2.93 -5.31
CA GLY A 174 -9.69 2.76 -6.43
C GLY A 174 -9.89 3.76 -7.58
N ARG A 175 -11.08 4.37 -7.68
CA ARG A 175 -11.44 5.39 -8.68
C ARG A 175 -11.04 6.81 -8.25
N GLY A 176 -10.86 7.05 -6.95
CA GLY A 176 -10.39 8.32 -6.45
C GLY A 176 -9.60 8.14 -5.16
N ARG A 177 -8.27 8.30 -5.24
CA ARG A 177 -7.49 8.74 -4.08
C ARG A 177 -7.83 10.21 -3.80
N ARG A 178 -9.03 10.44 -3.29
CA ARG A 178 -9.47 11.67 -2.64
C ARG A 178 -10.13 11.26 -1.33
N GLN A 179 -9.43 11.47 -0.22
CA GLN A 179 -10.08 11.56 1.09
C GLN A 179 -9.52 12.78 1.85
N GLY A 180 -10.34 13.83 1.93
CA GLY A 180 -10.75 14.33 3.24
C GLY A 180 -11.95 13.48 3.71
N LYS A 181 -12.24 13.28 4.99
CA LYS A 181 -11.97 14.09 6.18
C LYS A 181 -12.03 13.20 7.45
N ASN A 182 -11.17 13.53 8.42
CA ASN A 182 -11.25 13.34 9.88
C ASN A 182 -11.60 11.97 10.48
N SER A 183 -10.55 11.24 10.89
CA SER A 183 -10.41 10.79 12.28
C SER A 183 -9.00 11.17 12.77
N MET A 184 -8.89 11.73 13.98
CA MET A 184 -7.63 12.07 14.65
C MET A 184 -6.85 10.79 15.01
N SER A 185 -6.26 10.15 14.02
CA SER A 185 -5.11 9.28 14.24
C SER A 185 -3.93 9.91 13.52
N GLN A 186 -2.93 10.31 14.30
CA GLN A 186 -1.65 10.81 13.81
C GLN A 186 -0.99 9.67 13.04
N HIS A 187 -1.13 9.71 11.72
CA HIS A 187 -0.49 8.74 10.85
C HIS A 187 0.31 9.50 9.81
N ASP A 188 1.62 9.35 9.92
CA ASP A 188 2.55 9.65 8.84
C ASP A 188 2.19 8.78 7.63
N THR A 189 2.06 9.39 6.46
CA THR A 189 1.69 8.68 5.23
C THR A 189 2.54 9.12 4.07
N LEU A 190 3.03 8.16 3.30
CA LEU A 190 3.65 8.36 2.00
C LEU A 190 2.77 7.71 0.92
N GLN A 191 2.23 8.53 0.03
CA GLN A 191 1.29 8.13 -1.00
C GLN A 191 1.85 8.45 -2.39
N ARG A 192 2.26 7.42 -3.13
CA ARG A 192 2.64 7.57 -4.54
C ARG A 192 1.43 7.56 -5.44
N PHE A 193 1.35 8.49 -6.38
CA PHE A 193 0.25 8.57 -7.33
C PHE A 193 0.78 8.80 -8.74
N LEU A 194 -0.05 8.52 -9.73
CA LEU A 194 0.27 8.68 -11.14
C LEU A 194 -0.80 9.58 -11.75
N PHE A 195 -0.41 10.35 -12.76
CA PHE A 195 -1.34 11.13 -13.57
C PHE A 195 -1.69 10.32 -14.83
N ASP A 196 -2.97 10.16 -15.12
CA ASP A 196 -3.41 9.50 -16.35
C ASP A 196 -2.93 10.30 -17.57
N GLY A 197 -2.25 9.63 -18.51
CA GLY A 197 -1.79 10.25 -19.77
C GLY A 197 -0.51 11.10 -19.68
N ALA A 198 0.16 11.16 -18.53
CA ALA A 198 1.46 11.83 -18.39
C ALA A 198 2.50 10.86 -17.82
N PRO A 199 3.74 10.81 -18.34
CA PRO A 199 4.82 9.97 -17.81
C PRO A 199 5.43 10.55 -16.52
N VAL A 200 4.58 11.07 -15.63
CA VAL A 200 4.98 11.76 -14.40
C VAL A 200 4.51 10.93 -13.21
N ARG A 201 5.47 10.60 -12.33
CA ARG A 201 5.18 9.96 -11.04
C ARG A 201 5.10 11.03 -9.96
N GLY A 202 3.98 11.08 -9.25
CA GLY A 202 3.80 11.94 -8.09
C GLY A 202 4.00 11.17 -6.79
N ALA A 203 4.42 11.89 -5.75
CA ALA A 203 4.39 11.38 -4.39
C ALA A 203 3.90 12.49 -3.46
N LEU A 204 3.04 12.12 -2.52
CA LEU A 204 2.51 12.97 -1.47
C LEU A 204 3.00 12.41 -0.15
N VAL A 205 3.65 13.23 0.66
CA VAL A 205 4.02 12.89 2.03
C VAL A 205 3.18 13.73 3.00
N ARG A 206 2.69 13.10 4.06
CA ARG A 206 2.12 13.77 5.23
C ARG A 206 2.88 13.27 6.45
N LEU A 207 3.43 14.21 7.23
CA LEU A 207 4.14 13.94 8.46
C LEU A 207 3.38 14.62 9.60
N ASP A 208 2.69 13.81 10.39
CA ASP A 208 1.92 14.24 11.55
C ASP A 208 2.66 13.82 12.84
N GLY A 209 2.81 12.51 13.05
CA GLY A 209 3.39 11.93 14.26
C GLY A 209 4.89 12.19 14.37
N ALA A 210 5.64 11.89 13.31
CA ALA A 210 7.08 12.15 13.24
C ALA A 210 7.40 13.63 13.43
N TRP A 211 6.59 14.52 12.84
CA TRP A 211 6.76 15.96 12.99
C TRP A 211 6.49 16.45 14.41
N GLN A 212 5.41 16.00 15.04
CA GLN A 212 5.12 16.33 16.44
C GLN A 212 6.23 15.86 17.39
N GLN A 213 6.81 14.68 17.14
CA GLN A 213 7.94 14.18 17.95
C GLN A 213 9.19 15.05 17.82
N VAL A 214 9.49 15.58 16.63
CA VAL A 214 10.60 16.53 16.42
C VAL A 214 10.35 17.82 17.19
N LEU A 215 9.15 18.39 17.06
CA LEU A 215 8.78 19.63 17.76
C LEU A 215 8.72 19.48 19.28
N ALA A 216 8.37 18.30 19.79
CA ALA A 216 8.33 18.03 21.23
C ALA A 216 9.73 17.98 21.87
N ARG A 217 10.77 17.66 21.09
CA ARG A 217 12.14 17.50 21.60
C ARG A 217 12.88 18.83 21.78
N ARG A 218 12.52 19.85 21.01
CA ARG A 218 13.16 21.17 21.07
C ARG A 218 12.23 22.25 20.54
N ALA A 219 12.22 23.39 21.22
CA ALA A 219 11.54 24.58 20.72
C ALA A 219 12.35 25.19 19.57
N TYR A 220 11.74 25.24 18.38
CA TYR A 220 12.31 25.86 17.19
C TYR A 220 11.59 27.18 16.87
N PRO A 221 12.31 28.24 16.45
CA PRO A 221 11.71 29.43 15.82
C PRO A 221 10.88 29.04 14.59
N ALA A 222 9.88 29.86 14.22
CA ALA A 222 8.96 29.52 13.13
C ALA A 222 9.68 29.25 11.81
N ALA A 223 10.68 30.06 11.46
CA ALA A 223 11.46 29.87 10.24
C ALA A 223 12.19 28.52 10.19
N LEU A 224 12.71 28.03 11.32
CA LEU A 224 13.36 26.72 11.39
C LEU A 224 12.37 25.57 11.38
N LYS A 225 11.14 25.77 11.87
CA LYS A 225 10.07 24.77 11.73
C LYS A 225 9.75 24.55 10.26
N THR A 226 9.66 25.61 9.47
CA THR A 226 9.41 25.51 8.03
C THR A 226 10.53 24.72 7.34
N ILE A 227 11.79 25.12 7.54
CA ILE A 227 12.95 24.46 6.91
C ILE A 227 13.04 22.98 7.30
N LEU A 228 12.91 22.65 8.59
CA LEU A 228 12.98 21.25 9.02
C LEU A 228 11.79 20.43 8.48
N GLY A 229 10.60 21.02 8.40
CA GLY A 229 9.44 20.36 7.81
C GLY A 229 9.63 20.06 6.33
N GLU A 230 10.15 21.03 5.56
CA GLU A 230 10.49 20.87 4.15
C GLU A 230 11.57 19.81 3.94
N MET A 231 12.65 19.85 4.72
CA MET A 231 13.72 18.85 4.65
C MET A 231 13.22 17.45 5.01
N MET A 232 12.35 17.30 6.02
CA MET A 232 11.76 16.02 6.37
C MET A 232 10.86 15.48 5.26
N ALA A 233 10.05 16.34 4.66
CA ALA A 233 9.22 15.97 3.51
C ALA A 233 10.09 15.55 2.32
N ALA A 234 11.15 16.30 2.02
CA ALA A 234 12.09 15.98 0.96
C ALA A 234 12.77 14.62 1.19
N ALA A 235 13.28 14.35 2.40
CA ALA A 235 13.94 13.08 2.74
C ALA A 235 13.01 11.88 2.48
N GLU A 236 11.76 11.95 2.94
CA GLU A 236 10.77 10.90 2.73
C GLU A 236 10.39 10.71 1.25
N LEU A 237 10.23 11.81 0.50
CA LEU A 237 9.94 11.76 -0.93
C LEU A 237 11.10 11.17 -1.74
N MET A 238 12.35 11.48 -1.36
CA MET A 238 13.54 10.91 -1.99
C MET A 238 13.70 9.43 -1.62
N ALA A 239 13.55 9.07 -0.35
CA ALA A 239 13.62 7.70 0.14
C ALA A 239 12.56 6.80 -0.52
N ALA A 240 11.40 7.38 -0.89
CA ALA A 240 10.38 6.66 -1.66
C ALA A 240 10.94 5.98 -2.92
N ASN A 241 11.86 6.61 -3.64
CA ASN A 241 12.27 6.10 -4.94
C ASN A 241 13.53 5.23 -4.90
N LEU A 242 14.12 5.04 -3.72
CA LEU A 242 15.37 4.29 -3.56
C LEU A 242 15.09 2.87 -3.07
N LYS A 243 15.62 1.87 -3.78
CA LYS A 243 15.71 0.48 -3.31
C LYS A 243 17.01 0.33 -2.52
N PHE A 244 16.99 0.80 -1.28
CA PHE A 244 18.20 0.98 -0.50
C PHE A 244 17.99 0.58 0.97
N GLU A 245 18.90 -0.23 1.49
CA GLU A 245 18.96 -0.62 2.90
C GLU A 245 20.11 0.12 3.59
N GLY A 246 19.77 1.15 4.36
CA GLY A 246 20.74 2.04 5.01
C GLY A 246 20.08 3.29 5.60
N ALA A 247 20.83 4.39 5.65
CA ALA A 247 20.34 5.72 6.04
C ALA A 247 20.58 6.75 4.92
N MET A 248 19.58 7.61 4.70
CA MET A 248 19.71 8.85 3.94
C MET A 248 19.81 10.02 4.91
N ILE A 249 20.80 10.89 4.70
CA ILE A 249 21.05 12.06 5.52
C ILE A 249 21.03 13.30 4.63
N LEU A 250 20.12 14.23 4.92
CA LEU A 250 20.10 15.57 4.34
C LEU A 250 20.70 16.54 5.33
N GLN A 251 21.66 17.34 4.90
CA GLN A 251 22.30 18.37 5.72
C GLN A 251 22.28 19.71 5.01
N LEU A 252 21.99 20.76 5.75
CA LEU A 252 22.05 22.13 5.30
C LEU A 252 23.05 22.89 6.16
N HIS A 253 24.11 23.42 5.55
CA HIS A 253 25.16 24.18 6.21
C HIS A 253 25.10 25.66 5.80
N GLY A 254 25.20 26.55 6.79
CA GLY A 254 25.17 28.00 6.57
C GLY A 254 26.25 28.72 7.39
N SER A 255 26.65 29.89 6.89
CA SER A 255 27.56 30.82 7.58
C SER A 255 26.81 31.88 8.41
N GLY A 256 25.51 32.00 8.20
CA GLY A 256 24.60 32.89 8.91
C GLY A 256 24.05 32.32 10.23
N PRO A 257 22.90 32.84 10.70
CA PRO A 257 22.28 32.42 11.96
C PRO A 257 21.95 30.92 12.02
N LEU A 258 21.57 30.29 10.92
CA LEU A 258 21.44 28.83 10.81
C LEU A 258 22.80 28.21 10.47
N ARG A 259 23.39 27.49 11.42
CA ARG A 259 24.69 26.82 11.26
C ARG A 259 24.56 25.48 10.57
N LEU A 260 23.57 24.70 11.01
CA LEU A 260 23.36 23.32 10.55
C LEU A 260 21.90 22.94 10.71
N ALA A 261 21.28 22.36 9.68
CA ALA A 261 20.07 21.54 9.84
C ALA A 261 20.35 20.14 9.30
N VAL A 262 19.86 19.11 9.97
CA VAL A 262 20.05 17.71 9.60
C VAL A 262 18.71 16.98 9.66
N VAL A 263 18.43 16.21 8.63
CA VAL A 263 17.37 15.20 8.60
C VAL A 263 17.98 13.86 8.24
N GLU A 264 17.67 12.82 9.00
CA GLU A 264 18.03 11.44 8.69
C GLU A 264 16.75 10.61 8.52
N CYS A 265 16.68 9.84 7.44
CA CYS A 265 15.64 8.87 7.17
C CYS A 265 16.29 7.51 6.89
N ASN A 266 15.91 6.46 7.62
CA ASN A 266 16.42 5.11 7.35
C ASN A 266 15.44 4.25 6.52
N HIS A 267 15.90 3.06 6.11
CA HIS A 267 15.10 2.09 5.34
C HIS A 267 13.83 1.61 6.05
N ASP A 268 13.81 1.62 7.39
CA ASP A 268 12.62 1.36 8.20
C ASP A 268 11.64 2.55 8.26
N ARG A 269 11.94 3.63 7.52
CA ARG A 269 11.18 4.89 7.48
C ARG A 269 11.07 5.58 8.84
N THR A 270 12.09 5.41 9.67
CA THR A 270 12.24 6.24 10.84
C THR A 270 12.92 7.55 10.42
N VAL A 271 12.32 8.67 10.81
CA VAL A 271 12.83 10.01 10.48
C VAL A 271 13.24 10.73 11.76
N ARG A 272 14.39 11.39 11.70
CA ARG A 272 14.92 12.24 12.76
C ARG A 272 15.37 13.56 12.18
N ALA A 273 15.16 14.65 12.90
CA ALA A 273 15.55 15.98 12.45
C ALA A 273 16.10 16.82 13.61
N THR A 274 17.07 17.68 13.32
CA THR A 274 17.61 18.65 14.29
C THR A 274 18.22 19.85 13.57
N ALA A 275 18.37 20.97 14.29
CA ALA A 275 19.04 22.16 13.80
C ALA A 275 19.90 22.81 14.88
N LYS A 276 20.96 23.50 14.46
CA LYS A 276 21.83 24.35 15.26
C LYS A 276 21.77 25.76 14.68
N TRP A 277 21.39 26.72 15.51
CA TRP A 277 21.29 28.12 15.14
C TRP A 277 21.75 29.00 16.30
N ASP A 278 22.07 30.25 15.98
CA ASP A 278 22.47 31.28 16.93
C ASP A 278 21.48 32.45 16.88
N GLY A 279 21.17 33.01 18.06
CA GLY A 279 20.35 34.21 18.20
C GLY A 279 18.86 34.01 17.95
N ASP A 280 18.14 35.14 17.94
CA ASP A 280 16.73 35.20 17.61
C ASP A 280 16.53 35.35 16.10
N LEU A 281 15.62 34.54 15.55
CA LEU A 281 15.32 34.51 14.13
C LEU A 281 13.94 35.11 13.90
N ALA A 282 13.81 35.98 12.89
CA ALA A 282 12.51 36.44 12.46
C ALA A 282 11.67 35.26 11.93
N ASP A 283 10.38 35.24 12.26
CA ASP A 283 9.51 34.09 11.96
C ASP A 283 9.42 33.75 10.46
N ASN A 284 9.55 34.76 9.59
CA ASN A 284 9.49 34.64 8.13
C ASN A 284 10.84 34.98 7.46
N ALA A 285 11.96 34.79 8.16
CA ALA A 285 13.28 35.04 7.58
C ALA A 285 13.48 34.16 6.32
N PRO A 286 13.88 34.74 5.17
CA PRO A 286 14.25 33.98 3.98
C PRO A 286 15.34 32.95 4.29
N VAL A 287 15.27 31.78 3.65
CA VAL A 287 16.25 30.71 3.89
C VAL A 287 17.68 31.19 3.61
N LEU A 288 17.88 32.02 2.59
CA LEU A 288 19.20 32.54 2.23
C LEU A 288 19.78 33.47 3.29
N ASP A 289 18.94 34.30 3.94
CA ASP A 289 19.36 35.17 5.04
C ASP A 289 19.76 34.34 6.27
N LEU A 290 19.00 33.27 6.55
CA LEU A 290 19.34 32.33 7.60
C LEU A 290 20.67 31.62 7.36
N LEU A 291 21.00 31.35 6.09
CA LEU A 291 22.27 30.73 5.69
C LEU A 291 23.43 31.71 5.59
N GLY A 292 23.18 33.02 5.63
CA GLY A 292 24.21 34.06 5.54
C GLY A 292 24.59 34.43 4.11
N GLY A 293 23.64 34.34 3.17
CA GLY A 293 23.82 34.71 1.76
C GLY A 293 24.25 33.54 0.86
N SER A 294 24.76 32.45 1.42
CA SER A 294 25.05 31.21 0.71
C SER A 294 25.04 30.01 1.66
N GLY A 295 24.72 28.83 1.13
CA GLY A 295 24.69 27.60 1.93
C GLY A 295 24.97 26.36 1.09
N GLN A 296 25.32 25.28 1.79
CA GLN A 296 25.63 24.00 1.18
C GLN A 296 24.57 22.97 1.60
N PHE A 297 23.92 22.35 0.61
CA PHE A 297 23.04 21.23 0.81
C PHE A 297 23.77 19.93 0.48
N VAL A 298 23.78 19.00 1.42
CA VAL A 298 24.50 17.73 1.31
C VAL A 298 23.52 16.59 1.47
N ILE A 299 23.55 15.64 0.54
CA ILE A 299 22.75 14.42 0.55
C ILE A 299 23.72 13.26 0.67
N THR A 300 23.63 12.49 1.75
CA THR A 300 24.44 11.30 1.97
C THR A 300 23.54 10.06 1.96
N LEU A 301 23.91 9.04 1.20
CA LEU A 301 23.35 7.70 1.25
C LEU A 301 24.40 6.78 1.87
N GLU A 302 24.16 6.29 3.09
CA GLU A 302 25.05 5.39 3.82
C GLU A 302 24.47 3.97 3.89
N PRO A 303 24.94 3.03 3.05
CA PRO A 303 24.44 1.65 3.05
C PRO A 303 24.72 0.93 4.37
N ARG A 304 23.80 0.05 4.78
CA ARG A 304 23.93 -0.70 6.04
C ARG A 304 25.10 -1.68 6.06
N HIS A 305 25.33 -2.38 4.95
CA HIS A 305 26.24 -3.53 4.89
C HIS A 305 27.64 -3.20 4.36
N ASP A 306 27.75 -2.17 3.52
CA ASP A 306 29.03 -1.79 2.91
C ASP A 306 29.18 -0.27 2.89
N LYS A 307 29.88 0.26 3.92
CA LYS A 307 30.13 1.69 4.04
C LYS A 307 31.03 2.24 2.93
N SER A 308 31.76 1.38 2.19
CA SER A 308 32.57 1.84 1.04
C SER A 308 31.70 2.30 -0.13
N GLN A 309 30.42 1.92 -0.16
CA GLN A 309 29.42 2.37 -1.13
C GLN A 309 28.67 3.63 -0.64
N THR A 310 29.20 4.35 0.35
CA THR A 310 28.62 5.63 0.76
C THR A 310 28.70 6.62 -0.40
N TRP A 311 27.55 7.14 -0.79
CA TRP A 311 27.44 8.16 -1.82
C TRP A 311 27.09 9.50 -1.19
N GLN A 312 27.72 10.58 -1.67
CA GLN A 312 27.45 11.93 -1.22
C GLN A 312 27.31 12.88 -2.41
N GLY A 313 26.16 13.55 -2.49
CA GLY A 313 25.91 14.66 -3.38
C GLY A 313 25.98 15.98 -2.62
N ILE A 314 26.63 16.99 -3.21
CA ILE A 314 26.78 18.32 -2.64
C ILE A 314 26.25 19.33 -3.64
N VAL A 315 25.31 20.17 -3.21
CA VAL A 315 24.68 21.21 -4.03
C VAL A 315 24.84 22.56 -3.33
N ALA A 316 25.28 23.57 -4.07
CA ALA A 316 25.23 24.95 -3.60
C ALA A 316 23.78 25.44 -3.68
N LEU A 317 23.26 26.03 -2.61
CA LEU A 317 21.93 26.64 -2.64
C LEU A 317 22.02 28.07 -3.15
N GLU A 318 21.53 28.28 -4.37
CA GLU A 318 21.30 29.58 -4.98
C GLU A 318 19.78 29.71 -5.23
N GLY A 319 19.01 30.21 -4.25
CA GLY A 319 17.56 30.38 -4.37
C GLY A 319 16.80 30.54 -3.05
N ASP A 320 15.51 30.86 -3.14
CA ASP A 320 14.64 31.22 -2.00
C ASP A 320 13.92 30.03 -1.32
N SER A 321 14.12 28.79 -1.80
CA SER A 321 13.50 27.58 -1.22
C SER A 321 14.30 26.30 -1.51
N ILE A 322 14.08 25.23 -0.73
CA ILE A 322 14.71 23.90 -0.90
C ILE A 322 13.89 23.02 -1.88
N GLY A 323 13.13 23.64 -2.79
CA GLY A 323 12.34 22.95 -3.83
C GLY A 323 13.20 22.34 -4.96
N PRO A 324 12.62 21.48 -5.82
CA PRO A 324 13.36 20.60 -6.74
C PRO A 324 14.07 21.28 -7.93
N ASP A 325 14.29 22.59 -7.90
CA ASP A 325 15.17 23.29 -8.87
C ASP A 325 16.65 23.23 -8.47
N ALA A 326 17.07 22.10 -7.86
CA ALA A 326 18.49 21.79 -7.71
C ALA A 326 19.01 21.34 -9.08
N GLY A 327 19.74 22.26 -9.73
CA GLY A 327 20.25 22.16 -11.10
C GLY A 327 21.00 20.88 -11.47
N GLU A 328 21.06 20.69 -12.79
CA GLU A 328 21.69 19.63 -13.57
C GLU A 328 22.78 18.81 -12.83
N LEU A 329 22.44 17.56 -12.52
CA LEU A 329 23.40 16.52 -12.17
C LEU A 329 24.12 16.07 -13.43
N HIS A 330 25.36 16.54 -13.63
CA HIS A 330 26.28 15.93 -14.57
C HIS A 330 26.75 14.56 -14.02
N ALA A 331 26.75 13.57 -14.91
CA ALA A 331 27.03 12.15 -14.66
C ALA A 331 28.45 11.86 -14.15
#